data_AF-A0A7S2FVA3-F1
#
_entry.id   AF-A0A7S2FVA3-F1
#
_cell.length_a   1.000
_cell.length_b   1.000
_cell.length_c   1.000
_cell.angle_alpha   90.00
_cell.angle_beta   90.00
_cell.angle_gamma   90.00
#
_symmetry.space_group_name_H-M   'P 1'
#
loop_
_entity.id
_entity.type
_entity.pdbx_description
1 polymer ?
#
loop_
_entity_poly.entity_id
_entity_poly.type
_entity_poly.pdbx_seq_one_letter_code
_entity_poly.pdbx_strand_id
1 'polypeptide(L)'
;MRPADIKATINHEEFAFDVSILHNKKLSYSMELKNNEQAIRDKEAAKMKKYQHIESVSNLTFIPFVVDEHGKFGSCANQIIEKIARTLDQTAEQKTCFRKYWEKQIRSAYRKGIMSHRLERQNRCSPIH
;
A
#
# COMPACT_ATOMS: atom_id res chain seq x y z
N MET A 1 10.44 4.57 18.25
CA MET A 1 10.10 3.89 16.98
C MET A 1 8.66 4.24 16.63
N ARG A 2 8.34 4.71 15.42
CA ARG A 2 6.93 4.97 15.06
C ARG A 2 6.17 3.64 15.03
N PRO A 3 5.00 3.51 15.67
CA PRO A 3 4.13 2.36 15.48
C PRO A 3 3.77 2.24 14.00
N ALA A 4 3.51 1.02 13.53
CA ALA A 4 2.92 0.81 12.21
C ALA A 4 1.64 1.62 12.05
N ASP A 5 1.35 2.08 10.82
CA ASP A 5 0.19 2.91 10.52
C ASP A 5 -1.12 2.16 10.73
N ILE A 6 -1.12 0.85 10.47
CA ILE A 6 -2.28 -0.02 10.65
C ILE A 6 -1.81 -1.29 11.36
N LYS A 7 -2.60 -1.75 12.33
CA LYS A 7 -2.47 -3.09 12.92
C LYS A 7 -3.72 -3.90 12.61
N ALA A 8 -3.54 -5.15 12.21
CA ALA A 8 -4.65 -6.06 11.97
C ALA A 8 -4.29 -7.47 12.45
N THR A 9 -5.29 -8.21 12.89
CA THR A 9 -5.15 -9.64 13.19
C THR A 9 -5.84 -10.43 12.08
N ILE A 10 -5.12 -11.35 11.45
CA ILE A 10 -5.65 -12.24 10.41
C ILE A 10 -5.28 -13.66 10.82
N ASN A 11 -6.27 -14.52 11.03
CA ASN A 11 -6.07 -15.91 11.47
C ASN A 11 -5.14 -16.05 12.68
N HIS A 12 -5.35 -15.22 13.71
CA HIS A 12 -4.55 -15.19 14.94
C HIS A 12 -3.08 -14.76 14.77
N GLU A 13 -2.65 -14.39 13.57
CA GLU A 13 -1.38 -13.72 13.31
C GLU A 13 -1.58 -12.19 13.35
N GLU A 14 -0.67 -11.47 14.00
CA GLU A 14 -0.71 -10.01 14.02
C GLU A 14 0.12 -9.43 12.87
N PHE A 15 -0.44 -8.44 12.19
CA PHE A 15 0.20 -7.72 11.11
C PHE A 15 0.27 -6.24 11.42
N ALA A 16 1.43 -5.66 11.18
CA ALA A 16 1.71 -4.24 11.32
C ALA A 16 2.08 -3.66 9.94
N PHE A 17 1.19 -2.88 9.34
CA PHE A 17 1.41 -2.27 8.04
C PHE A 17 2.05 -0.90 8.19
N ASP A 18 3.24 -0.74 7.61
CA ASP A 18 3.90 0.55 7.46
C ASP A 18 3.69 1.06 6.04
N VAL A 19 2.71 1.95 5.88
CA VAL A 19 2.21 2.42 4.60
C VAL A 19 3.11 3.54 4.07
N SER A 20 3.43 3.51 2.79
CA SER A 20 4.08 4.65 2.13
C SER A 20 3.54 4.87 0.75
N ILE A 21 3.22 6.14 0.50
CA ILE A 21 2.78 6.63 -0.78
C ILE A 21 3.98 7.30 -1.45
N LEU A 22 4.36 6.81 -2.62
CA LEU A 22 5.37 7.44 -3.46
C LEU A 22 4.71 8.48 -4.36
N HIS A 23 5.23 9.71 -4.29
CA HIS A 23 4.88 10.80 -5.18
C HIS A 23 6.04 11.01 -6.15
N ASN A 24 5.81 10.83 -7.45
CA ASN A 24 6.80 11.18 -8.44
C ASN A 24 6.66 12.66 -8.81
N LYS A 25 7.78 13.37 -8.80
CA LYS A 25 7.82 14.73 -9.33
C LYS A 25 7.99 14.65 -10.85
N LYS A 26 6.95 15.08 -11.58
CA LYS A 26 6.90 15.46 -13.00
C LYS A 26 8.05 14.89 -13.86
N LEU A 27 7.90 13.66 -14.35
CA LEU A 27 8.64 13.16 -15.50
C LEU A 27 7.63 12.71 -16.57
N SER A 28 8.09 12.35 -17.77
CA SER A 28 7.20 11.80 -18.79
C SER A 28 6.67 10.42 -18.36
N TYR A 29 5.38 10.15 -18.61
CA TYR A 29 4.64 8.98 -18.12
C TYR A 29 5.35 7.62 -18.32
N SER A 30 6.09 7.45 -19.42
CA SER A 30 6.83 6.21 -19.71
C SER A 30 8.11 6.04 -18.90
N MET A 31 8.82 7.12 -18.59
CA MET A 31 9.98 7.10 -17.68
C MET A 31 9.53 6.98 -16.22
N GLU A 32 8.37 7.53 -15.87
CA GLU A 32 7.78 7.41 -14.53
C GLU A 32 7.49 5.96 -14.16
N LEU A 33 6.97 5.13 -15.07
CA LEU A 33 6.60 3.74 -14.76
C LEU A 33 7.78 2.83 -14.39
N LYS A 34 8.90 2.90 -15.14
CA LYS A 34 10.11 2.10 -14.82
C LYS A 34 10.81 2.60 -13.57
N ASN A 35 10.88 3.92 -13.38
CA ASN A 35 11.43 4.51 -12.17
C ASN A 35 10.57 4.22 -10.94
N ASN A 36 9.24 4.12 -11.10
CA ASN A 36 8.32 3.77 -10.02
C ASN A 36 8.49 2.35 -9.51
N GLU A 37 8.63 1.37 -10.39
CA GLU A 37 8.86 -0.01 -9.94
C GLU A 37 10.15 -0.12 -9.11
N GLN A 38 11.21 0.54 -9.56
CA GLN A 38 12.46 0.56 -8.80
C GLN A 38 12.30 1.31 -7.48
N ALA A 39 11.69 2.49 -7.49
CA ALA A 39 11.47 3.28 -6.27
C ALA A 39 10.58 2.56 -5.24
N ILE A 40 9.56 1.83 -5.70
CA ILE A 40 8.73 0.98 -4.84
C ILE A 40 9.61 -0.10 -4.20
N ARG A 41 10.40 -0.84 -4.99
CA ARG A 41 11.28 -1.90 -4.50
C ARG A 41 12.32 -1.38 -3.50
N ASP A 42 12.96 -0.26 -3.80
CA ASP A 42 13.97 0.35 -2.93
C ASP A 42 13.36 0.80 -1.60
N LYS A 43 12.14 1.35 -1.65
CA LYS A 43 11.42 1.77 -0.44
C LYS A 43 10.97 0.57 0.39
N GLU A 44 10.47 -0.49 -0.24
CA GLU A 44 10.15 -1.75 0.43
C GLU A 44 11.40 -2.32 1.12
N ALA A 45 12.52 -2.45 0.40
CA ALA A 45 13.78 -2.96 0.93
C ALA A 45 14.29 -2.13 2.12
N ALA A 46 14.23 -0.81 2.04
CA ALA A 46 14.62 0.08 3.14
C ALA A 46 13.74 -0.13 4.39
N LYS A 47 12.42 -0.34 4.22
CA LYS A 47 11.51 -0.63 5.32
C LYS A 47 11.70 -2.03 5.89
N MET A 48 11.92 -3.04 5.04
CA MET A 48 12.25 -4.40 5.50
C MET A 48 13.52 -4.36 6.36
N LYS A 49 14.59 -3.71 5.89
CA LYS A 49 15.83 -3.54 6.66
C LYS A 49 15.59 -2.82 7.99
N LYS A 50 14.72 -1.80 8.01
CA LYS A 50 14.34 -1.09 9.24
C LYS A 50 13.70 -2.03 10.27
N TYR A 51 12.89 -3.00 9.84
CA TYR A 51 12.12 -3.87 10.74
C TYR A 51 12.66 -5.29 10.89
N GLN A 52 13.77 -5.63 10.23
CA GLN A 52 14.41 -6.94 10.27
C GLN A 52 14.71 -7.45 11.69
N HIS A 53 14.94 -6.54 12.64
CA HIS A 53 15.24 -6.87 14.03
C HIS A 53 13.99 -7.12 14.90
N ILE A 54 12.77 -6.90 14.38
CA ILE A 54 11.52 -7.02 15.15
C ILE A 54 10.85 -8.38 14.94
N GLU A 55 10.99 -8.95 13.74
CA GLU A 55 10.44 -10.29 13.44
C GLU A 55 11.00 -11.37 14.37
N SER A 56 12.19 -11.17 14.94
CA SER A 56 12.82 -12.15 15.84
C SER A 56 12.23 -12.20 17.26
N VAL A 57 11.32 -11.28 17.64
CA VAL A 57 10.92 -11.11 19.06
C VAL A 57 9.40 -11.24 19.28
N SER A 58 8.57 -11.29 18.23
CA SER A 58 7.10 -11.21 18.38
C SER A 58 6.31 -11.98 17.33
N ASN A 59 5.07 -12.35 17.64
CA ASN A 59 4.07 -12.87 16.69
C ASN A 59 3.54 -11.79 15.71
N LEU A 60 4.21 -10.63 15.65
CA LEU A 60 3.84 -9.48 14.85
C LEU A 60 4.70 -9.45 13.59
N THR A 61 4.07 -9.61 12.43
CA THR A 61 4.72 -9.47 11.12
C THR A 61 4.63 -8.03 10.64
N PHE A 62 5.77 -7.40 10.34
CA PHE A 62 5.79 -6.07 9.74
C PHE A 62 5.69 -6.15 8.22
N ILE A 63 4.69 -5.48 7.65
CA ILE A 63 4.46 -5.44 6.20
C ILE A 63 4.76 -4.03 5.69
N PRO A 64 5.82 -3.83 4.89
CA PRO A 64 6.00 -2.58 4.18
C PRO A 64 4.93 -2.50 3.08
N PHE A 65 3.98 -1.57 3.23
CA PHE A 65 2.90 -1.39 2.27
C PHE A 65 3.19 -0.16 1.40
N VAL A 66 3.93 -0.35 0.30
CA VAL A 66 4.31 0.75 -0.59
C VAL A 66 3.38 0.80 -1.79
N VAL A 67 2.87 2.00 -2.09
CA VAL A 67 2.00 2.28 -3.23
C VAL A 67 2.47 3.55 -3.95
N ASP A 68 2.39 3.60 -5.27
CA ASP A 68 2.61 4.85 -6.01
C ASP A 68 1.34 5.71 -6.12
N GLU A 69 1.49 6.95 -6.57
CA GLU A 69 0.37 7.87 -6.74
C GLU A 69 -0.68 7.45 -7.79
N HIS A 70 -0.36 6.47 -8.63
CA HIS A 70 -1.27 5.90 -9.62
C HIS A 70 -1.98 4.64 -9.11
N GLY A 71 -1.64 4.17 -7.90
CA GLY A 71 -2.23 3.00 -7.27
C GLY A 71 -1.54 1.68 -7.61
N LYS A 72 -0.27 1.73 -8.03
CA LYS A 72 0.57 0.54 -8.23
C LYS A 72 1.12 0.07 -6.89
N PHE A 73 0.88 -1.20 -6.57
CA PHE A 73 1.33 -1.82 -5.34
C PHE A 73 2.72 -2.42 -5.47
N GLY A 74 3.48 -2.33 -4.38
CA GLY A 74 4.70 -3.11 -4.20
C GLY A 74 4.46 -4.59 -3.95
N SER A 75 5.55 -5.34 -3.91
CA SER A 75 5.53 -6.80 -3.81
C SER A 75 4.92 -7.27 -2.49
N CYS A 76 5.22 -6.60 -1.38
CA CYS A 76 4.73 -6.96 -0.06
C CYS A 76 3.21 -6.73 0.06
N ALA A 77 2.71 -5.65 -0.54
CA ALA A 77 1.27 -5.38 -0.62
C ALA A 77 0.52 -6.44 -1.46
N ASN A 78 1.11 -6.91 -2.56
CA ASN A 78 0.51 -8.00 -3.34
C ASN A 78 0.52 -9.34 -2.57
N GLN A 79 1.62 -9.65 -1.88
CA GLN A 79 1.75 -10.88 -1.09
C GLN A 79 0.74 -10.96 0.04
N ILE A 80 0.43 -9.86 0.74
CA ILE A 80 -0.57 -9.90 1.80
C ILE A 80 -1.99 -10.11 1.25
N ILE A 81 -2.34 -9.45 0.13
CA ILE A 81 -3.63 -9.67 -0.54
C ILE A 81 -3.75 -11.14 -0.97
N GLU A 82 -2.67 -11.72 -1.48
CA GLU A 82 -2.62 -13.13 -1.83
C GLU A 82 -2.73 -14.04 -0.61
N LYS A 83 -2.04 -13.72 0.50
CA LYS A 83 -2.15 -14.47 1.76
C LYS A 83 -3.58 -14.50 2.27
N ILE A 84 -4.27 -13.35 2.28
CA ILE A 84 -5.70 -13.27 2.65
C ILE A 84 -6.55 -14.10 1.69
N ALA A 85 -6.33 -13.96 0.37
CA ALA A 85 -7.10 -14.73 -0.61
C ALA A 85 -6.92 -16.25 -0.43
N ARG A 86 -5.72 -16.72 -0.08
CA ARG A 86 -5.44 -18.14 0.19
C ARG A 86 -6.18 -18.66 1.42
N THR A 87 -6.41 -17.82 2.42
CA THR A 87 -7.16 -18.21 3.64
C THR A 87 -8.66 -18.34 3.43
N LEU A 88 -9.19 -17.87 2.30
CA LEU A 88 -10.59 -18.06 1.95
C LEU A 88 -10.82 -19.51 1.53
N ASP A 89 -11.79 -20.17 2.14
CA ASP A 89 -12.26 -21.49 1.70
C ASP A 89 -13.16 -21.34 0.47
N GLN A 90 -12.54 -21.05 -0.67
CA GLN A 90 -13.18 -20.68 -1.93
C GLN A 90 -12.37 -21.23 -3.12
N THR A 91 -13.00 -21.29 -4.30
CA THR A 91 -12.34 -21.76 -5.53
C THR A 91 -11.24 -20.81 -5.99
N ALA A 92 -10.33 -21.29 -6.85
CA ALA A 92 -9.25 -20.47 -7.41
C ALA A 92 -9.76 -19.24 -8.19
N GLU A 93 -10.89 -19.39 -8.88
CA GLU A 93 -11.56 -18.30 -9.61
C GLU A 93 -12.09 -17.24 -8.65
N GLN A 94 -12.77 -17.66 -7.58
CA GLN A 94 -13.29 -16.76 -6.54
C GLN A 94 -12.14 -16.02 -5.82
N LYS A 95 -11.04 -16.71 -5.52
CA LYS A 95 -9.81 -16.09 -4.95
C LYS A 95 -9.22 -15.04 -5.89
N THR A 96 -9.22 -15.31 -7.19
CA THR A 96 -8.77 -14.34 -8.20
C THR A 96 -9.69 -13.13 -8.29
N CYS A 97 -11.01 -13.34 -8.27
CA CYS A 97 -12.00 -12.27 -8.25
C CYS A 97 -11.88 -11.41 -6.99
N PHE A 98 -11.69 -12.02 -5.82
CA PHE A 98 -11.44 -11.33 -4.56
C PHE A 98 -10.23 -10.40 -4.65
N ARG A 99 -9.08 -10.92 -5.14
CA ARG A 99 -7.87 -10.12 -5.31
C ARG A 99 -8.11 -8.91 -6.22
N LYS A 100 -8.69 -9.14 -7.41
CA LYS A 100 -8.98 -8.06 -8.37
C LYS A 100 -9.92 -7.01 -7.80
N TYR A 101 -10.94 -7.45 -7.05
CA TYR A 101 -11.89 -6.57 -6.39
C TYR A 101 -11.18 -5.70 -5.34
N TRP A 102 -10.37 -6.29 -4.46
CA TRP A 102 -9.66 -5.56 -3.42
C TRP A 102 -8.63 -4.59 -3.98
N GLU A 103 -7.85 -4.99 -4.97
CA GLU A 103 -6.94 -4.08 -5.67
C GLU A 103 -7.70 -2.87 -6.23
N LYS A 104 -8.87 -3.09 -6.84
CA LYS A 104 -9.73 -2.01 -7.35
C LYS A 104 -10.27 -1.12 -6.23
N GLN A 105 -10.70 -1.69 -5.10
CA GLN A 105 -11.21 -0.92 -3.96
C GLN A 105 -10.13 -0.04 -3.35
N ILE A 106 -8.93 -0.59 -3.10
CA ILE A 106 -7.80 0.17 -2.54
C ILE A 106 -7.41 1.31 -3.49
N ARG A 107 -7.31 1.05 -4.79
CA ARG A 107 -7.04 2.10 -5.79
C ARG A 107 -8.13 3.18 -5.81
N SER A 108 -9.40 2.78 -5.72
CA SER A 108 -10.53 3.71 -5.71
C SER A 108 -10.51 4.61 -4.46
N ALA A 109 -10.36 4.02 -3.28
CA ALA A 109 -10.27 4.75 -2.01
C ALA A 109 -9.10 5.74 -2.01
N TYR A 110 -7.95 5.30 -2.52
CA TYR A 110 -6.78 6.15 -2.63
C TYR A 110 -7.02 7.36 -3.56
N ARG A 111 -7.61 7.15 -4.73
CA ARG A 111 -7.99 8.24 -5.66
C ARG A 111 -8.98 9.22 -5.02
N LYS A 112 -9.98 8.71 -4.31
CA LYS A 112 -10.96 9.56 -3.58
C LYS A 112 -10.26 10.41 -2.52
N GLY A 113 -9.33 9.83 -1.75
CA GLY A 113 -8.52 10.56 -0.77
C GLY A 113 -7.68 11.68 -1.39
N ILE A 114 -6.98 11.39 -2.50
CA ILE A 114 -6.24 12.42 -3.25
C ILE A 114 -7.16 13.54 -3.71
N MET A 115 -8.33 13.20 -4.28
CA MET A 115 -9.29 14.18 -4.75
C MET A 115 -9.82 15.06 -3.62
N SER A 116 -10.15 14.47 -2.46
CA SER A 116 -10.58 15.22 -1.27
C SER A 116 -9.52 16.22 -0.83
N HIS A 117 -8.26 15.78 -0.71
CA HIS A 117 -7.16 16.68 -0.34
C HIS A 117 -6.89 17.77 -1.38
N ARG A 118 -7.06 17.47 -2.68
CA ARG A 118 -6.94 18.48 -3.74
C ARG A 118 -8.05 19.53 -3.64
N LEU A 119 -9.28 19.09 -3.42
CA LEU A 119 -10.43 19.99 -3.23
C LEU A 119 -10.26 20.86 -1.98
N GLU A 120 -9.83 20.29 -0.85
CA GLU A 120 -9.52 21.05 0.36
C GLU A 120 -8.45 22.12 0.12
N ARG A 121 -7.38 21.79 -0.61
CA ARG A 121 -6.33 22.76 -0.98
C ARG A 121 -6.87 23.86 -1.90
N GLN A 122 -7.70 23.51 -2.88
CA GLN A 122 -8.35 24.50 -3.74
C GLN A 122 -9.23 25.42 -2.91
N ASN A 123 -10.06 24.90 -2.01
CA ASN A 123 -10.92 25.71 -1.14
C ASN A 123 -10.13 26.64 -0.21
N ARG A 124 -8.95 26.21 0.27
CA ARG A 124 -8.06 27.07 1.07
C ARG A 124 -7.35 28.15 0.26
N CYS A 125 -7.08 27.89 -1.02
CA CYS A 125 -6.36 28.81 -1.92
C CYS A 125 -7.30 29.68 -2.77
N SER A 126 -8.60 29.39 -2.80
CA SER A 126 -9.60 30.25 -3.42
C SER A 126 -9.87 31.47 -2.54
N PRO A 127 -9.85 32.71 -3.06
CA PRO A 127 -10.30 33.87 -2.31
C PRO A 127 -11.77 33.66 -1.94
N ILE A 128 -12.10 33.85 -0.67
CA ILE A 128 -13.49 34.02 -0.26
C ILE A 128 -13.94 35.34 -0.90
N HIS A 129 -14.83 35.28 -1.89
CA HIS A 129 -15.54 36.44 -2.42
C HIS A 129 -16.79 36.70 -1.59
#